data_AF-A0A970UXQ8-F1
#
_entry.id   AF-A0A970UXQ8-F1
#
_cell.length_a   1.000
_cell.length_b   1.000
_cell.length_c   1.000
_cell.angle_alpha   90.00
_cell.angle_beta   90.00
_cell.angle_gamma   90.00
#
_symmetry.space_group_name_H-M   'P 1'
#
loop_
_entity.id
_entity.type
_entity.pdbx_description
1 polymer ?
#
loop_
_entity_poly.entity_id
_entity_poly.type
_entity_poly.pdbx_seq_one_letter_code
_entity_poly.pdbx_strand_id
1 'polypeptide(L)'
;MNQTRLYYEPDPVFTIEREFDLESKYALPLYQAQPYGLTSMYRGTYKCLFNQLVIDSGEIFYIDDAKSIISETKYHQFQLTPSGNLVFSMDYYLANSVEYKLLCLFNENKNDCSKVGLNAFIEQTPIFETEQEADEFIGYVELNIQGVLTEVEESSEMKFEDAPYDPRKHDQFRIHTGRVLKKLHHGFQLNDLGIS
;
A
#
# COMPACT_ATOMS: atom_id res chain seq x y z
N MET A 1 12.40 42.09 38.25
CA MET A 1 13.01 41.05 37.39
C MET A 1 11.86 40.38 36.64
N ASN A 2 11.66 40.77 35.38
CA ASN A 2 10.64 40.16 34.51
C ASN A 2 11.31 39.03 33.72
N GLN A 3 10.91 37.80 34.00
CA GLN A 3 11.26 36.67 33.14
C GLN A 3 10.41 36.75 31.87
N THR A 4 11.06 37.01 30.74
CA THR A 4 10.49 36.85 29.41
C THR A 4 10.13 35.38 29.21
N ARG A 5 8.83 35.05 29.24
CA ARG A 5 8.35 33.73 28.81
C ARG A 5 8.50 33.66 27.30
N LEU A 6 9.43 32.82 26.84
CA LEU A 6 9.56 32.46 25.43
C LEU A 6 8.39 31.53 25.07
N TYR A 7 7.49 32.02 24.21
CA TYR A 7 6.29 31.36 23.68
C TYR A 7 6.62 30.31 22.60
N TYR A 8 7.73 29.58 22.74
CA TYR A 8 7.97 28.43 21.87
C TYR A 8 7.13 27.27 22.40
N GLU A 9 5.92 27.14 21.85
CA GLU A 9 5.16 25.90 21.87
C GLU A 9 6.04 24.75 21.36
N PRO A 10 5.81 23.51 21.83
CA PRO A 10 6.59 22.34 21.41
C PRO A 10 6.43 22.13 19.90
N ASP A 11 7.41 21.45 19.30
CA ASP A 11 7.43 21.04 17.88
C ASP A 11 6.01 20.70 17.38
N PRO A 12 5.67 21.08 16.14
CA PRO A 12 4.33 20.84 15.64
C PRO A 12 3.98 19.35 15.74
N VAL A 13 2.98 19.06 16.56
CA VAL A 13 2.50 17.69 16.75
C VAL A 13 1.53 17.41 15.62
N PHE A 14 1.99 16.71 14.59
CA PHE A 14 1.09 16.10 13.64
C PHE A 14 0.21 15.10 14.38
N THR A 15 -1.11 15.23 14.23
CA THR A 15 -2.07 14.29 14.82
C THR A 15 -2.96 13.69 13.75
N ILE A 16 -3.35 12.44 13.91
CA ILE A 16 -4.27 11.76 13.01
C ILE A 16 -5.61 11.55 13.69
N GLU A 17 -6.66 12.15 13.14
CA GLU A 17 -8.04 11.79 13.45
C GLU A 17 -8.52 10.72 12.48
N ARG A 18 -9.26 9.72 12.99
CA ARG A 18 -9.70 8.55 12.23
C ARG A 18 -11.17 8.28 12.50
N GLU A 19 -11.91 7.96 11.46
CA GLU A 19 -13.30 7.54 11.54
C GLU A 19 -13.47 6.26 10.73
N PHE A 20 -13.92 5.18 11.37
CA PHE A 20 -14.15 3.89 10.73
C PHE A 20 -15.65 3.61 10.65
N ASP A 21 -16.10 3.18 9.48
CA ASP A 21 -17.46 2.68 9.30
C ASP A 21 -17.47 1.15 9.52
N LEU A 22 -17.63 0.76 10.79
CA LEU A 22 -17.67 -0.65 11.20
C LEU A 22 -19.03 -1.33 10.91
N GLU A 23 -20.06 -0.56 10.55
CA GLU A 23 -21.42 -1.06 10.28
C GLU A 23 -21.72 -1.18 8.77
N SER A 24 -20.83 -0.68 7.91
CA SER A 24 -20.96 -0.79 6.47
C SER A 24 -21.10 -2.26 6.04
N LYS A 25 -22.27 -2.63 5.55
CA LYS A 25 -22.50 -3.90 4.83
C LYS A 25 -21.69 -4.02 3.54
N TYR A 26 -21.03 -2.94 3.12
CA TYR A 26 -20.05 -2.90 2.03
C TYR A 26 -18.60 -2.98 2.51
N ALA A 27 -18.34 -2.87 3.82
CA ALA A 27 -17.10 -3.32 4.46
C ALA A 27 -17.10 -4.86 4.55
N LEU A 28 -17.36 -5.49 3.40
CA LEU A 28 -16.70 -6.76 3.13
C LEU A 28 -15.20 -6.45 3.20
N PRO A 29 -14.34 -7.37 3.70
CA PRO A 29 -12.90 -7.21 3.58
C PRO A 29 -12.64 -6.80 2.14
N LEU A 30 -12.18 -5.57 1.92
CA LEU A 30 -11.77 -5.18 0.59
C LEU A 30 -10.66 -6.19 0.25
N TYR A 31 -10.97 -7.07 -0.71
CA TYR A 31 -10.19 -8.23 -1.13
C TYR A 31 -8.71 -7.93 -1.38
N GLN A 32 -8.35 -6.65 -1.47
CA GLN A 32 -7.00 -6.13 -1.54
C GLN A 32 -6.11 -6.49 -0.34
N ALA A 33 -6.65 -6.72 0.87
CA ALA A 33 -5.84 -7.07 2.05
C ALA A 33 -5.75 -8.56 2.39
N GLN A 34 -6.74 -9.37 2.01
CA GLN A 34 -6.68 -10.84 2.12
C GLN A 34 -5.35 -11.43 1.62
N PRO A 35 -4.78 -10.92 0.51
CA PRO A 35 -3.46 -11.23 0.01
C PRO A 35 -2.34 -11.30 1.06
N TYR A 36 -2.33 -10.42 2.06
CA TYR A 36 -1.21 -10.33 3.00
C TYR A 36 -1.41 -11.16 4.27
N GLY A 37 -2.29 -12.19 4.22
CA GLY A 37 -2.66 -13.03 5.36
C GLY A 37 -3.63 -12.35 6.33
N LEU A 38 -4.37 -11.35 5.85
CA LEU A 38 -5.20 -10.48 6.68
C LEU A 38 -6.67 -10.84 6.52
N THR A 39 -7.31 -11.31 7.59
CA THR A 39 -8.67 -11.87 7.51
C THR A 39 -9.80 -10.85 7.44
N SER A 40 -9.55 -9.58 7.76
CA SER A 40 -10.56 -8.51 7.70
C SER A 40 -9.92 -7.14 7.48
N MET A 41 -10.51 -6.36 6.59
CA MET A 41 -10.12 -4.98 6.32
C MET A 41 -11.34 -4.06 6.32
N TYR A 42 -11.29 -3.02 7.16
CA TYR A 42 -12.34 -2.03 7.31
C TYR A 42 -11.91 -0.73 6.68
N ARG A 43 -12.79 -0.13 5.88
CA ARG A 43 -12.55 1.19 5.29
C ARG A 43 -12.96 2.28 6.28
N GLY A 44 -12.17 3.33 6.32
CA GLY A 44 -12.44 4.54 7.08
C GLY A 44 -11.87 5.75 6.38
N THR A 45 -11.93 6.88 7.06
CA THR A 45 -11.31 8.13 6.60
C THR A 45 -10.38 8.66 7.68
N TYR A 46 -9.38 9.44 7.24
CA TYR A 46 -8.47 10.13 8.13
C TYR A 46 -8.37 11.60 7.80
N LYS A 47 -7.99 12.37 8.83
CA LYS A 47 -7.51 13.75 8.69
C LYS A 47 -6.17 13.86 9.38
N CYS A 48 -5.17 14.29 8.63
CA CYS A 48 -3.89 14.69 9.18
C CYS A 48 -3.95 16.17 9.56
N LEU A 49 -3.74 16.44 10.83
CA LEU A 49 -3.83 17.77 11.41
C LEU A 49 -2.44 18.28 11.78
N PHE A 50 -2.20 19.55 11.47
CA PHE A 50 -1.11 20.34 12.03
C PHE A 50 -1.76 21.39 12.94
N ASN A 51 -1.64 21.20 14.26
CA ASN A 51 -2.43 21.94 15.26
C ASN A 51 -3.95 21.77 15.04
N GLN A 52 -4.61 22.73 14.39
CA GLN A 52 -6.05 22.71 14.08
C GLN A 52 -6.34 22.73 12.57
N LEU A 53 -5.30 22.77 11.74
CA LEU A 53 -5.45 22.83 10.29
C LEU A 53 -5.35 21.42 9.71
N VAL A 54 -6.33 21.06 8.89
CA VAL A 54 -6.27 19.83 8.07
C VAL A 54 -5.28 20.08 6.94
N ILE A 55 -4.16 19.35 6.97
CA ILE A 55 -3.11 19.44 5.95
C ILE A 55 -3.22 18.33 4.91
N ASP A 56 -3.86 17.21 5.26
CA ASP A 56 -4.20 16.14 4.33
C ASP A 56 -5.40 15.35 4.87
N SER A 57 -6.12 14.69 3.98
CA SER A 57 -7.21 13.79 4.32
C SER A 57 -7.40 12.77 3.21
N GLY A 58 -7.89 11.59 3.57
CA GLY A 58 -8.17 10.56 2.60
C GLY A 58 -8.77 9.34 3.25
N GLU A 59 -8.65 8.24 2.55
CA GLU A 59 -9.15 6.95 3.01
C GLU A 59 -8.06 6.21 3.77
N ILE A 60 -8.50 5.43 4.76
CA ILE A 60 -7.65 4.50 5.50
C ILE A 60 -8.30 3.14 5.54
N PHE A 61 -7.44 2.15 5.73
CA PHE A 61 -7.83 0.78 5.93
C PHE A 61 -7.31 0.29 7.27
N TYR A 62 -8.22 -0.20 8.12
CA TYR A 62 -7.86 -0.94 9.32
C TYR A 62 -7.87 -2.43 9.03
N ILE A 63 -6.74 -3.07 9.32
CA ILE A 63 -6.50 -4.46 9.08
C ILE A 63 -6.52 -5.18 10.43
N ASP A 64 -7.48 -6.07 10.65
CA ASP A 64 -7.78 -6.59 11.99
C ASP A 64 -6.73 -7.59 12.51
N ASP A 65 -6.35 -8.60 11.71
CA ASP A 65 -5.35 -9.61 12.14
C ASP A 65 -3.95 -9.01 12.35
N ALA A 66 -3.60 -8.00 11.55
CA ALA A 66 -2.36 -7.25 11.68
C ALA A 66 -2.46 -6.08 12.66
N LYS A 67 -3.67 -5.78 13.17
CA LYS A 67 -4.00 -4.58 13.96
C LYS A 67 -3.31 -3.31 13.42
N SER A 68 -3.32 -3.16 12.10
CA SER A 68 -2.54 -2.15 11.39
C SER A 68 -3.47 -1.22 10.63
N ILE A 69 -3.17 0.07 10.66
CA ILE A 69 -3.89 1.09 9.87
C ILE A 69 -2.96 1.63 8.79
N ILE A 70 -3.43 1.66 7.54
CA ILE A 70 -2.70 2.18 6.38
C ILE A 70 -3.59 3.17 5.61
N SER A 71 -3.01 4.22 5.03
CA SER A 71 -3.75 5.11 4.12
C SER A 71 -3.89 4.49 2.73
N GLU A 72 -4.99 4.76 2.04
CA GLU A 72 -5.08 4.47 0.61
C GLU A 72 -4.04 5.27 -0.17
N THR A 73 -3.44 4.65 -1.18
CA THR A 73 -2.51 5.33 -2.08
C THR A 73 -3.30 6.07 -3.16
N LYS A 74 -2.89 7.30 -3.48
CA LYS A 74 -3.55 8.12 -4.51
C LYS A 74 -2.99 7.85 -5.92
N TYR A 75 -2.04 6.93 -6.04
CA TYR A 75 -1.28 6.69 -7.27
C TYR A 75 -1.95 5.66 -8.17
N HIS A 76 -1.69 5.75 -9.48
CA HIS A 76 -2.27 4.86 -10.48
C HIS A 76 -1.99 3.39 -10.13
N GLN A 77 -3.04 2.57 -10.09
CA GLN A 77 -2.87 1.12 -10.06
C GLN A 77 -2.13 0.68 -11.31
N PHE A 78 -1.14 -0.22 -11.17
CA PHE A 78 -0.64 -0.98 -12.31
C PHE A 78 -1.85 -1.60 -13.00
N GLN A 79 -2.14 -1.34 -14.27
CA GLN A 79 -3.21 -2.04 -14.98
C GLN A 79 -2.57 -2.86 -16.08
N LEU A 80 -2.28 -4.12 -15.78
CA LEU A 80 -1.51 -4.97 -16.70
C LEU A 80 -2.31 -5.43 -17.92
N THR A 81 -3.62 -5.19 -17.95
CA THR A 81 -4.49 -5.45 -19.10
C THR A 81 -5.52 -4.34 -19.29
N PRO A 82 -5.98 -4.08 -20.54
CA PRO A 82 -7.07 -3.13 -20.81
C PRO A 82 -8.43 -3.55 -20.25
N SER A 83 -8.60 -4.84 -19.92
CA SER A 83 -9.78 -5.29 -19.19
C SER A 83 -9.67 -4.79 -17.76
N GLY A 84 -10.75 -4.20 -17.22
CA GLY A 84 -10.85 -3.74 -15.84
C GLY A 84 -10.82 -4.87 -14.79
N ASN A 85 -10.07 -5.95 -15.05
CA ASN A 85 -9.88 -7.06 -14.14
C ASN A 85 -8.89 -6.64 -13.04
N LEU A 86 -9.42 -6.53 -11.82
CA LEU A 86 -8.70 -6.21 -10.58
C LEU A 86 -7.52 -7.16 -10.28
N VAL A 87 -7.50 -8.35 -10.89
CA VAL A 87 -6.44 -9.36 -10.79
C VAL A 87 -5.07 -8.79 -11.16
N PHE A 88 -5.05 -7.83 -12.08
CA PHE A 88 -3.85 -7.20 -12.60
C PHE A 88 -3.57 -5.82 -12.04
N SER A 89 -4.28 -5.46 -10.98
CA SER A 89 -4.12 -4.19 -10.29
C SER A 89 -3.28 -4.34 -9.04
N MET A 90 -2.22 -3.55 -8.94
CA MET A 90 -1.46 -3.38 -7.72
C MET A 90 -1.23 -1.90 -7.45
N ASP A 91 -1.50 -1.49 -6.21
CA ASP A 91 -1.22 -0.14 -5.74
C ASP A 91 0.28 -0.01 -5.39
N TYR A 92 0.82 1.21 -5.46
CA TYR A 92 2.19 1.52 -5.05
C TYR A 92 2.25 2.82 -4.26
N TYR A 93 3.39 3.06 -3.61
CA TYR A 93 3.70 4.32 -2.93
C TYR A 93 4.90 5.03 -3.56
N LEU A 94 4.91 6.35 -3.50
CA LEU A 94 6.14 7.12 -3.63
C LEU A 94 6.76 7.33 -2.24
N ALA A 95 8.07 7.08 -2.11
CA ALA A 95 8.80 7.22 -0.84
C ALA A 95 8.71 8.64 -0.26
N ASN A 96 8.52 9.65 -1.12
CA ASN A 96 8.38 11.05 -0.72
C ASN A 96 6.92 11.48 -0.49
N SER A 97 5.92 10.61 -0.71
CA SER A 97 4.51 10.94 -0.59
C SER A 97 4.08 11.19 0.85
N VAL A 98 2.98 11.92 1.03
CA VAL A 98 2.40 12.17 2.36
C VAL A 98 1.90 10.86 2.95
N GLU A 99 1.15 10.08 2.18
CA GLU A 99 0.61 8.77 2.56
C GLU A 99 1.69 7.85 3.13
N TYR A 100 2.84 7.73 2.44
CA TYR A 100 3.97 6.93 2.90
C TYR A 100 4.56 7.46 4.22
N LYS A 101 4.72 8.78 4.35
CA LYS A 101 5.24 9.42 5.56
C LYS A 101 4.29 9.30 6.75
N LEU A 102 2.98 9.24 6.50
CA LEU A 102 1.95 9.12 7.55
C LEU A 102 1.82 7.69 8.11
N LEU A 103 2.37 6.66 7.46
CA LEU A 103 2.26 5.24 7.90
C LEU A 103 2.63 5.03 9.38
N CYS A 104 3.71 5.70 9.83
CA CYS A 104 4.16 5.61 11.23
C CYS A 104 3.19 6.27 12.22
N LEU A 105 2.41 7.25 11.78
CA LEU A 105 1.46 7.98 12.62
C LEU A 105 0.12 7.25 12.78
N PHE A 106 -0.24 6.38 11.83
CA PHE A 106 -1.47 5.59 11.93
C PHE A 106 -1.42 4.50 13.01
N ASN A 107 -0.22 4.14 13.49
CA ASN A 107 0.01 3.06 14.45
C ASN A 107 0.86 3.53 15.65
N GLU A 108 0.39 4.56 16.36
CA GLU A 108 1.10 5.17 17.51
C GLU A 108 1.41 4.19 18.66
N ASN A 109 0.61 3.12 18.80
CA ASN A 109 0.88 2.01 19.70
C ASN A 109 1.98 1.12 19.11
N LYS A 110 3.23 1.48 19.40
CA LYS A 110 4.48 0.76 19.04
C LYS A 110 4.60 -0.64 19.69
N ASN A 111 3.53 -1.42 19.79
CA ASN A 111 3.72 -2.84 20.06
C ASN A 111 4.36 -3.46 18.81
N ASP A 112 5.46 -4.18 18.98
CA ASP A 112 6.21 -4.73 17.85
C ASP A 112 5.31 -5.53 16.89
N CYS A 113 4.25 -6.16 17.39
CA CYS A 113 3.28 -6.91 16.59
C CYS A 113 2.49 -6.07 15.57
N SER A 114 2.16 -4.80 15.84
CA SER A 114 1.46 -3.95 14.84
C SER A 114 2.41 -3.48 13.74
N LYS A 115 3.70 -3.31 14.07
CA LYS A 115 4.73 -3.05 13.05
C LYS A 115 4.95 -4.27 12.15
N VAL A 116 4.82 -5.49 12.66
CA VAL A 116 4.93 -6.71 11.85
C VAL A 116 3.90 -6.71 10.72
N GLY A 117 2.65 -6.31 11.01
CA GLY A 117 1.59 -6.24 10.02
C GLY A 117 1.83 -5.20 8.92
N LEU A 118 2.14 -3.96 9.33
CA LEU A 118 2.53 -2.89 8.39
C LEU A 118 3.76 -3.30 7.55
N ASN A 119 4.77 -3.89 8.17
CA ASN A 119 5.98 -4.34 7.48
C ASN A 119 5.64 -5.46 6.49
N ALA A 120 4.81 -6.43 6.85
CA ALA A 120 4.41 -7.51 5.95
C ALA A 120 3.64 -7.00 4.72
N PHE A 121 2.79 -5.98 4.89
CA PHE A 121 2.13 -5.30 3.79
C PHE A 121 3.14 -4.58 2.88
N ILE A 122 3.96 -3.70 3.46
CA ILE A 122 4.99 -2.94 2.74
C ILE A 122 6.03 -3.87 2.08
N GLU A 123 6.31 -5.03 2.68
CA GLU A 123 7.19 -6.05 2.14
C GLU A 123 6.72 -6.59 0.79
N GLN A 124 5.46 -6.42 0.41
CA GLN A 124 4.92 -6.89 -0.87
C GLN A 124 4.50 -5.74 -1.80
N THR A 125 4.36 -4.52 -1.29
CA THR A 125 4.04 -3.33 -2.09
C THR A 125 5.31 -2.71 -2.70
N PRO A 126 5.33 -2.41 -4.01
CA PRO A 126 6.39 -1.60 -4.61
C PRO A 126 6.42 -0.18 -4.05
N ILE A 127 7.62 0.35 -3.81
CA ILE A 127 7.83 1.74 -3.37
C ILE A 127 8.83 2.36 -4.33
N PHE A 128 8.45 3.44 -5.00
CA PHE A 128 9.29 4.15 -5.94
C PHE A 128 9.81 5.45 -5.31
N GLU A 129 11.00 5.90 -5.70
CA GLU A 129 11.57 7.17 -5.25
C GLU A 129 10.92 8.36 -5.96
N THR A 130 10.55 8.16 -7.24
CA THR A 130 9.95 9.21 -8.07
C THR A 130 8.82 8.66 -8.95
N GLU A 131 7.95 9.56 -9.41
CA GLU A 131 6.90 9.22 -10.39
C GLU A 131 7.49 8.78 -11.73
N GLN A 132 8.61 9.38 -12.15
CA GLN A 132 9.32 8.95 -13.37
C GLN A 132 9.81 7.51 -13.28
N GLU A 133 10.41 7.10 -12.15
CA GLU A 133 10.83 5.71 -11.93
C GLU A 133 9.62 4.75 -12.00
N ALA A 134 8.49 5.15 -11.41
CA ALA A 134 7.26 4.37 -11.49
C ALA A 134 6.79 4.22 -12.94
N ASP A 135 6.76 5.30 -13.72
CA ASP A 135 6.35 5.29 -15.13
C ASP A 135 7.28 4.43 -16.01
N GLU A 136 8.59 4.54 -15.81
CA GLU A 136 9.59 3.74 -16.53
C GLU A 136 9.44 2.25 -16.20
N PHE A 137 9.23 1.92 -14.93
CA PHE A 137 8.98 0.55 -14.50
C PHE A 137 7.64 0.00 -15.01
N ILE A 138 6.58 0.81 -15.02
CA ILE A 138 5.29 0.45 -15.64
C ILE A 138 5.51 0.11 -17.11
N GLY A 139 6.20 0.96 -17.87
CA GLY A 139 6.53 0.70 -19.27
C GLY A 139 7.35 -0.58 -19.47
N TYR A 140 8.33 -0.83 -18.60
CA TYR A 140 9.10 -2.08 -18.60
C TYR A 140 8.21 -3.32 -18.39
N VAL A 141 7.31 -3.26 -17.41
CA VAL A 141 6.39 -4.35 -17.09
C VAL A 141 5.43 -4.62 -18.26
N GLU A 142 4.87 -3.57 -18.88
CA GLU A 142 3.99 -3.69 -20.03
C GLU A 142 4.67 -4.36 -21.23
N LEU A 143 5.93 -4.00 -21.51
CA LEU A 143 6.72 -4.60 -22.59
C LEU A 143 7.03 -6.10 -22.34
N ASN A 144 7.13 -6.50 -21.07
CA ASN A 144 7.48 -7.87 -20.67
C ASN A 144 6.28 -8.65 -20.10
N ILE A 145 5.06 -8.19 -20.40
CA ILE A 145 3.86 -8.64 -19.68
C ILE A 145 3.68 -10.15 -19.67
N GLN A 146 3.92 -10.83 -20.80
CA GLN A 146 3.75 -12.29 -20.87
C GLN A 146 4.68 -13.03 -19.91
N GLY A 147 5.92 -12.56 -19.75
CA GLY A 147 6.87 -13.14 -18.79
C GLY A 147 6.43 -12.91 -17.35
N VAL A 148 5.92 -11.72 -17.05
CA VAL A 148 5.35 -11.40 -15.72
C VAL A 148 4.16 -12.31 -15.41
N LEU A 149 3.23 -12.49 -16.36
CA LEU A 149 2.08 -13.37 -16.20
C LEU A 149 2.51 -14.81 -15.92
N THR A 150 3.46 -15.34 -16.70
CA THR A 150 3.99 -16.69 -16.48
C THR A 150 4.62 -16.83 -15.10
N GLU A 151 5.44 -15.88 -14.64
CA GLU A 151 6.05 -15.95 -13.30
C GLU A 151 5.01 -15.87 -12.18
N VAL A 152 3.93 -15.11 -12.38
CA VAL A 152 2.80 -15.06 -11.44
C VAL A 152 2.04 -16.38 -11.41
N GLU A 153 1.72 -16.98 -12.56
CA GLU A 153 1.06 -18.28 -12.65
C GLU A 153 1.91 -19.39 -12.02
N GLU A 154 3.21 -19.43 -12.33
CA GLU A 154 4.15 -20.40 -11.77
C GLU A 154 4.28 -20.25 -10.26
N SER A 155 4.42 -19.02 -9.76
CA SER A 155 4.58 -18.80 -8.32
C SER A 155 3.29 -19.06 -7.55
N SER A 156 2.12 -18.83 -8.16
CA SER A 156 0.82 -19.02 -7.53
C SER A 156 0.25 -20.43 -7.67
N GLU A 157 0.86 -21.28 -8.51
CA GLU A 157 0.36 -22.61 -8.90
C GLU A 157 -1.07 -22.56 -9.51
N MET A 158 -1.44 -21.41 -10.09
CA MET A 158 -2.76 -21.16 -10.67
C MET A 158 -2.63 -20.61 -12.08
N LYS A 159 -3.59 -20.97 -12.94
CA LYS A 159 -3.72 -20.34 -14.25
C LYS A 159 -4.57 -19.08 -14.16
N PHE A 160 -4.20 -18.08 -14.95
CA PHE A 160 -4.90 -16.80 -15.04
C PHE A 160 -6.37 -16.99 -15.44
N GLU A 161 -6.66 -17.92 -16.34
CA GLU A 161 -8.01 -18.22 -16.82
C GLU A 161 -8.97 -18.64 -15.69
N ASP A 162 -8.44 -19.18 -14.60
CA ASP A 162 -9.19 -19.67 -13.45
C ASP A 162 -9.37 -18.61 -12.35
N ALA A 163 -8.63 -17.50 -12.40
CA ALA A 163 -8.57 -16.49 -11.33
C ALA A 163 -9.77 -15.52 -11.24
N PRO A 164 -10.40 -15.03 -12.33
CA PRO A 164 -11.40 -13.96 -12.22
C PRO A 164 -12.78 -14.43 -11.70
N TYR A 165 -13.01 -15.73 -11.57
CA TYR A 165 -14.33 -16.29 -11.22
C TYR A 165 -14.43 -16.81 -9.78
N ASP A 166 -13.31 -16.94 -9.07
CA ASP A 166 -13.26 -17.36 -7.66
C ASP A 166 -12.53 -16.29 -6.84
N PRO A 167 -13.20 -15.63 -5.87
CA PRO A 167 -12.59 -14.60 -5.03
C PRO A 167 -11.29 -15.05 -4.35
N ARG A 168 -11.18 -16.30 -3.89
CA ARG A 168 -9.95 -16.79 -3.24
C ARG A 168 -8.79 -16.91 -4.22
N LYS A 169 -9.07 -17.34 -5.45
CA LYS A 169 -8.05 -17.45 -6.51
C LYS A 169 -7.63 -16.07 -7.01
N HIS A 170 -8.59 -15.14 -7.14
CA HIS A 170 -8.32 -13.74 -7.44
C HIS A 170 -7.30 -13.15 -6.45
N ASP A 171 -7.50 -13.39 -5.14
CA ASP A 171 -6.65 -12.84 -4.09
C ASP A 171 -5.24 -13.43 -4.14
N GLN A 172 -5.16 -14.76 -4.21
CA GLN A 172 -3.86 -15.42 -4.33
C GLN A 172 -3.12 -14.92 -5.58
N PHE A 173 -3.80 -14.72 -6.71
CA PHE A 173 -3.16 -14.17 -7.91
C PHE A 173 -2.63 -12.74 -7.71
N ARG A 174 -3.38 -11.87 -7.01
CA ARG A 174 -2.94 -10.50 -6.68
C ARG A 174 -1.71 -10.49 -5.75
N ILE A 175 -1.63 -11.40 -4.76
CA ILE A 175 -0.42 -11.56 -3.90
C ILE A 175 0.79 -11.80 -4.77
N HIS A 176 0.67 -12.83 -5.61
CA HIS A 176 1.77 -13.32 -6.41
C HIS A 176 2.19 -12.28 -7.44
N THR A 177 1.23 -11.51 -7.98
CA THR A 177 1.50 -10.31 -8.78
C THR A 177 2.35 -9.30 -8.01
N GLY A 178 1.97 -8.92 -6.78
CA GLY A 178 2.76 -8.00 -5.95
C GLY A 178 4.19 -8.48 -5.70
N ARG A 179 4.32 -9.75 -5.31
CA ARG A 179 5.61 -10.38 -5.04
C ARG A 179 6.52 -10.37 -6.28
N VAL A 180 5.98 -10.74 -7.44
CA VAL A 180 6.72 -10.75 -8.71
C VAL A 180 7.12 -9.33 -9.10
N LEU A 181 6.18 -8.37 -9.09
CA LEU A 181 6.45 -6.97 -9.42
C LEU A 181 7.51 -6.36 -8.50
N LYS A 182 7.46 -6.62 -7.21
CA LYS A 182 8.47 -6.11 -6.27
C LYS A 182 9.86 -6.72 -6.50
N LYS A 183 9.93 -8.01 -6.79
CA LYS A 183 11.20 -8.68 -7.14
C LYS A 183 11.79 -8.10 -8.43
N LEU A 184 10.95 -7.87 -9.43
CA LEU A 184 11.34 -7.22 -10.68
C LEU A 184 11.80 -5.79 -10.45
N HIS A 185 11.08 -5.02 -9.63
CA HIS A 185 11.45 -3.64 -9.28
C HIS A 185 12.81 -3.56 -8.57
N HIS A 186 13.08 -4.47 -7.64
CA HIS A 186 14.40 -4.55 -7.01
C HIS A 186 15.53 -4.85 -8.03
N GLY A 187 15.29 -5.78 -8.96
CA GLY A 187 16.24 -6.06 -10.03
C GLY A 187 16.42 -4.89 -11.01
N PHE A 188 15.34 -4.17 -11.30
CA PHE A 188 15.34 -2.97 -12.13
C PHE A 188 16.22 -1.87 -11.52
N GLN A 189 16.04 -1.57 -10.24
CA GLN A 189 16.87 -0.60 -9.51
C GLN A 189 18.35 -0.98 -9.49
N LEU A 190 18.69 -2.27 -9.32
CA LEU A 190 20.09 -2.73 -9.32
C LEU A 190 20.76 -2.59 -10.70
N ASN A 191 20.01 -2.88 -11.77
CA ASN A 191 20.50 -2.74 -13.15
C ASN A 191 20.72 -1.26 -13.52
N ASP A 192 19.82 -0.36 -13.12
CA ASP A 192 19.96 1.08 -13.34
C ASP A 192 21.13 1.69 -12.54
N LEU A 193 21.45 1.11 -11.38
CA LEU A 193 22.63 1.47 -10.58
C LEU A 193 23.93 0.84 -11.11
N GLY A 194 23.86 0.01 -12.16
CA GLY A 194 25.02 -0.66 -12.75
C GLY A 194 25.66 -1.71 -11.84
N ILE A 195 24.91 -2.26 -10.90
CA ILE A 195 25.36 -3.29 -9.95
C ILE A 195 24.86 -4.64 -10.48
N SER A 196 25.77 -5.41 -11.09
CA SER A 196 25.52 -6.79 -11.54
C SER A 196 26.24 -7.80 -10.65
#